data_AF-A0AA37LQJ0-F1
#
_entry.id   AF-A0AA37LQJ0-F1
#
_cell.length_a   1.000
_cell.length_b   1.000
_cell.length_c   1.000
_cell.angle_alpha   90.00
_cell.angle_beta   90.00
_cell.angle_gamma   90.00
#
_symmetry.space_group_name_H-M   'P 1'
#
loop_
_entity.id
_entity.type
_entity.pdbx_description
1 polymer ?
#
loop_
_entity_poly.entity_id
_entity_poly.type
_entity_poly.pdbx_seq_one_letter_code
_entity_poly.pdbx_strand_id
1 'polypeptide(L)'
;MSMADGFARVTGKPQCVLVHVDVGTQILGCAVHDASVARCPVFIFAGLDQAARKPVAPSALPHEAVELIAATLAVAEKPLTIVRYTGRNHATVFELVQLAKSIPGIRVLDALGSDMCFPHSHRTPLGVRIGRDASTEEAGVILTVDCDVGWIPTQCRPRFGTKIIHIGVDLLKQDMLL
;
A
#
# COMPACT_ATOMS: atom_id res chain seq x y z
N MET A 1 -17.26 7.31 15.99
CA MET A 1 -16.85 8.73 15.83
C MET A 1 -18.05 9.66 15.87
N SER A 2 -19.04 9.54 14.97
CA SER A 2 -20.25 10.40 14.97
C SER A 2 -21.04 10.38 16.29
N MET A 3 -21.05 9.26 17.02
CA MET A 3 -21.64 9.18 18.35
C MET A 3 -20.89 10.01 19.40
N ALA A 4 -19.55 10.03 19.33
CA ALA A 4 -18.69 10.81 20.24
C ALA A 4 -18.83 12.31 19.98
N ASP A 5 -18.87 12.71 18.71
CA ASP A 5 -19.17 14.08 18.29
C ASP A 5 -20.56 14.52 18.78
N GLY A 6 -21.62 13.72 18.54
CA GLY A 6 -22.97 14.01 19.02
C GLY A 6 -23.06 14.14 20.54
N PHE A 7 -22.42 13.23 21.28
CA PHE A 7 -22.38 13.28 22.74
C PHE A 7 -21.67 14.54 23.26
N ALA A 8 -20.51 14.88 22.69
CA ALA A 8 -19.75 16.04 23.11
C ALA A 8 -20.49 17.36 22.84
N ARG A 9 -21.25 17.45 21.73
CA ARG A 9 -22.11 18.61 21.46
C ARG A 9 -23.26 18.75 22.45
N VAL A 10 -23.88 17.65 22.86
CA VAL A 10 -25.01 17.68 23.81
C VAL A 10 -24.54 17.97 25.24
N THR A 11 -23.40 17.42 25.61
CA THR A 11 -22.95 17.42 27.02
C THR A 11 -21.85 18.43 27.33
N GLY A 12 -21.22 19.02 26.31
CA GLY A 12 -20.04 19.88 26.45
C GLY A 12 -18.77 19.14 26.89
N LYS A 13 -18.82 17.80 26.99
CA LYS A 13 -17.71 16.98 27.50
C LYS A 13 -16.99 16.27 26.34
N PRO A 14 -15.66 16.35 26.24
CA PRO A 14 -14.92 15.63 25.20
C PRO A 14 -15.06 14.11 25.37
N GLN A 15 -14.97 13.40 24.25
CA GLN A 15 -15.06 11.95 24.20
C GLN A 15 -13.82 11.34 23.53
N CYS A 16 -13.46 10.15 24.01
CA CYS A 16 -12.38 9.34 23.47
C CYS A 16 -12.95 8.36 22.44
N VAL A 17 -12.34 8.31 21.25
CA VAL A 17 -12.66 7.33 20.21
C VAL A 17 -11.46 6.42 20.01
N LEU A 18 -11.65 5.13 20.33
CA LEU A 18 -10.69 4.08 19.99
C LEU A 18 -11.02 3.57 18.59
N VAL A 19 -10.03 3.53 17.71
CA VAL A 19 -10.20 3.05 16.33
C VAL A 19 -9.23 1.92 16.04
N HIS A 20 -9.67 1.01 15.17
CA HIS A 20 -8.76 0.03 14.59
C HIS A 20 -7.73 0.76 13.71
N VAL A 21 -6.49 0.28 13.75
CA VAL A 21 -5.38 0.86 13.01
C VAL A 21 -5.53 0.66 11.50
N ASP A 22 -4.72 1.36 10.70
CA ASP A 22 -4.71 1.30 9.23
C ASP A 22 -6.08 1.64 8.63
N VAL A 23 -6.79 0.65 8.08
CA VAL A 23 -8.07 0.83 7.37
C VAL A 23 -9.14 1.43 8.30
N GLY A 24 -9.14 1.06 9.58
CA GLY A 24 -10.11 1.61 10.54
C GLY A 24 -9.88 3.09 10.85
N THR A 25 -8.63 3.57 10.75
CA THR A 25 -8.29 4.98 10.93
C THR A 25 -8.57 5.78 9.66
N GLN A 26 -8.34 5.18 8.48
CA GLN A 26 -8.65 5.81 7.19
C GLN A 26 -10.15 6.09 6.99
N ILE A 27 -11.01 5.18 7.46
CA ILE A 27 -12.47 5.35 7.40
C ILE A 27 -12.97 6.54 8.25
N LEU A 28 -12.14 7.08 9.14
CA LEU A 28 -12.51 8.18 10.03
C LEU A 28 -12.60 9.55 9.34
N GLY A 29 -12.12 9.69 8.10
CA GLY A 29 -11.93 10.99 7.42
C GLY A 29 -13.15 11.91 7.43
N CYS A 30 -14.32 11.43 6.98
CA CYS A 30 -15.54 12.25 6.98
C CYS A 30 -15.96 12.67 8.39
N ALA A 31 -15.80 11.77 9.37
CA ALA A 31 -16.20 12.05 10.74
C ALA A 31 -15.25 13.07 11.41
N VAL A 32 -13.95 13.02 11.10
CA VAL A 32 -12.95 14.03 11.55
C VAL A 32 -13.26 15.41 10.97
N HIS A 33 -13.61 15.47 9.68
CA HIS A 33 -14.04 16.70 9.04
C HIS A 33 -15.26 17.30 9.77
N ASP A 34 -16.29 16.48 10.04
CA ASP A 34 -17.51 16.94 10.71
C ASP A 34 -17.25 17.45 12.13
N ALA A 35 -16.44 16.74 12.92
CA ALA A 35 -16.05 17.21 14.24
C ALA A 35 -15.22 18.51 14.19
N SER A 36 -14.34 18.65 13.20
CA SER A 36 -13.55 19.88 13.00
C SER A 36 -14.44 21.07 12.64
N VAL A 37 -15.36 20.90 11.68
CA VAL A 37 -16.33 21.93 11.29
C VAL A 37 -17.24 22.30 12.46
N ALA A 38 -17.70 21.30 13.22
CA ALA A 38 -18.52 21.49 14.41
C ALA A 38 -17.74 22.04 15.63
N ARG A 39 -16.42 22.22 15.51
CA ARG A 39 -15.51 22.62 16.60
C ARG A 39 -15.67 21.74 17.84
N CYS A 40 -15.90 20.45 17.61
CA CYS A 40 -16.20 19.49 18.64
C CYS A 40 -14.89 18.89 19.21
N PRO A 41 -14.59 19.06 20.51
CA PRO A 41 -13.36 18.54 21.08
C PRO A 41 -13.46 17.02 21.28
N VAL A 42 -12.72 16.26 20.47
CA VAL A 42 -12.64 14.79 20.53
C VAL A 42 -11.19 14.33 20.53
N PHE A 43 -10.90 13.28 21.30
CA PHE A 43 -9.58 12.62 21.30
C PHE A 43 -9.68 11.30 20.55
N ILE A 44 -8.80 11.10 19.56
CA ILE A 44 -8.76 9.89 18.74
C ILE A 44 -7.49 9.12 19.09
N PHE A 45 -7.64 7.86 19.49
CA PHE A 45 -6.52 6.97 19.78
C PHE A 45 -6.56 5.79 18.81
N ALA A 46 -5.52 5.68 18.00
CA ALA A 46 -5.22 4.52 17.17
C ALA A 46 -3.93 3.90 17.72
N GLY A 47 -4.03 2.72 18.34
CA GLY A 47 -2.89 2.07 18.97
C GLY A 47 -2.13 1.19 17.99
N LEU A 48 -0.95 1.62 17.54
CA LEU A 48 0.02 0.80 16.81
C LEU A 48 1.18 0.45 17.75
N ASP A 49 1.29 -0.81 18.18
CA ASP A 49 2.52 -1.30 18.79
C ASP A 49 3.35 -2.03 17.73
N GLN A 50 4.25 -1.29 17.07
CA GLN A 50 5.21 -1.90 16.14
C GLN A 50 6.26 -2.77 16.86
N ALA A 51 6.49 -2.57 18.16
CA ALA A 51 7.49 -3.31 18.93
C ALA A 51 6.95 -4.65 19.50
N ALA A 52 5.65 -4.73 19.82
CA ALA A 52 5.02 -5.98 20.25
C ALA A 52 4.81 -6.99 19.12
N ARG A 53 4.84 -6.54 17.86
CA ARG A 53 4.93 -7.45 16.71
C ARG A 53 6.37 -7.90 16.55
N LYS A 54 6.72 -9.02 17.19
CA LYS A 54 7.94 -9.74 16.81
C LYS A 54 7.86 -10.03 15.31
N PRO A 55 8.86 -9.61 14.53
CA PRO A 55 8.91 -10.00 13.12
C PRO A 55 8.73 -11.51 13.05
N VAL A 56 7.80 -11.99 12.22
CA VAL A 56 7.88 -13.36 11.75
C VAL A 56 9.29 -13.50 11.17
N ALA A 57 10.04 -14.52 11.61
CA ALA A 57 11.38 -14.75 11.09
C ALA A 57 11.29 -14.72 9.55
N PRO A 58 12.10 -13.90 8.86
CA PRO A 58 12.02 -13.84 7.42
C PRO A 58 12.29 -15.25 6.88
N SER A 59 11.26 -15.91 6.36
CA SER A 59 11.51 -16.96 5.39
C SER A 59 11.84 -16.22 4.12
N ALA A 60 13.10 -16.29 3.69
CA ALA A 60 13.44 -15.85 2.35
C ALA A 60 12.52 -16.57 1.35
N LEU A 61 12.16 -15.87 0.27
CA LEU A 61 11.53 -16.52 -0.87
C LEU A 61 12.41 -17.70 -1.31
N PRO A 62 11.85 -18.89 -1.57
CA PRO A 62 12.61 -19.98 -2.16
C PRO A 62 13.32 -19.50 -3.42
N HIS A 63 14.54 -19.98 -3.67
CA HIS A 63 15.33 -19.53 -4.82
C HIS A 63 14.58 -19.68 -6.15
N GLU A 64 13.87 -20.80 -6.32
CA GLU A 64 12.99 -21.07 -7.46
C GLU A 64 11.92 -19.98 -7.65
N ALA A 65 11.33 -19.46 -6.56
CA ALA A 65 10.36 -18.39 -6.65
C ALA A 65 11.01 -17.08 -7.11
N VAL A 66 12.22 -16.77 -6.63
CA VAL A 66 12.96 -15.59 -7.08
C VAL A 66 13.29 -15.68 -8.57
N GLU A 67 13.77 -16.84 -9.03
CA GLU A 67 14.05 -17.08 -10.45
C GLU A 67 12.79 -16.95 -11.31
N LEU A 68 11.67 -17.51 -10.86
CA LEU A 68 10.39 -17.39 -11.56
C LEU A 68 9.96 -15.92 -11.72
N ILE A 69 10.08 -15.12 -10.66
CA ILE A 69 9.69 -13.70 -10.67
C ILE A 69 10.61 -12.93 -11.62
N ALA A 70 11.93 -13.11 -11.49
CA ALA A 70 12.92 -12.45 -12.33
C ALA A 70 12.71 -12.80 -13.82
N ALA A 71 12.57 -14.10 -14.15
CA ALA A 71 12.33 -14.55 -15.51
C ALA A 71 11.00 -14.02 -16.09
N THR A 72 9.95 -13.99 -15.27
CA THR A 72 8.64 -13.45 -15.68
C THR A 72 8.72 -11.95 -15.98
N LEU A 73 9.42 -11.18 -15.16
CA LEU A 73 9.60 -9.74 -15.37
C LEU A 73 10.50 -9.44 -16.56
N ALA A 74 11.55 -10.23 -16.79
CA ALA A 74 12.54 -10.01 -17.83
C ALA A 74 11.96 -10.12 -19.26
N VAL A 75 10.96 -10.97 -19.46
CA VAL A 75 10.30 -11.16 -20.78
C VAL A 75 9.07 -10.27 -20.97
N ALA A 76 8.65 -9.52 -19.94
CA ALA A 76 7.48 -8.67 -20.01
C ALA A 76 7.78 -7.39 -20.80
N GLU A 77 6.86 -6.98 -21.69
CA GLU A 77 7.01 -5.75 -22.47
C GLU A 77 6.81 -4.49 -21.62
N LYS A 78 5.82 -4.53 -20.72
CA LYS A 78 5.45 -3.40 -19.84
C LYS A 78 5.28 -3.83 -18.37
N PRO A 79 6.32 -4.40 -17.73
CA PRO A 79 6.23 -4.84 -16.34
C PRO A 79 5.94 -3.66 -15.41
N LEU A 80 5.06 -3.88 -14.45
CA LEU A 80 4.69 -2.90 -13.43
C LEU A 80 5.03 -3.44 -12.05
N THR A 81 5.77 -2.67 -11.27
CA THR A 81 6.02 -2.93 -9.84
C THR A 81 5.25 -1.91 -9.02
N ILE A 82 4.41 -2.38 -8.09
CA ILE A 82 3.62 -1.52 -7.20
C ILE A 82 4.15 -1.69 -5.77
N VAL A 83 4.54 -0.57 -5.16
CA VAL A 83 5.16 -0.51 -3.83
C VAL A 83 4.37 0.42 -2.91
N ARG A 84 4.41 0.19 -1.60
CA ARG A 84 3.81 1.11 -0.62
C ARG A 84 4.56 1.20 0.70
N TYR A 85 4.79 0.06 1.35
CA TYR A 85 5.44 0.03 2.67
C TYR A 85 6.91 -0.41 2.59
N THR A 86 7.43 -0.64 1.39
CA THR A 86 8.82 -1.10 1.20
C THR A 86 9.84 -0.11 1.75
N GLY A 87 9.51 1.20 1.77
CA GLY A 87 10.36 2.26 2.28
C GLY A 87 10.59 2.21 3.79
N ARG A 88 9.78 1.46 4.56
CA ARG A 88 10.01 1.22 6.00
C ARG A 88 11.35 0.55 6.27
N ASN A 89 11.82 -0.25 5.32
CA ASN A 89 13.18 -0.74 5.29
C ASN A 89 13.96 0.01 4.20
N HIS A 90 14.79 0.97 4.59
CA HIS A 90 15.54 1.80 3.66
C HIS A 90 16.51 1.00 2.78
N ALA A 91 16.96 -0.18 3.22
CA ALA A 91 17.78 -1.07 2.39
C ALA A 91 17.02 -1.54 1.13
N THR A 92 15.70 -1.72 1.23
CA THR A 92 14.84 -2.14 0.11
C THR A 92 14.81 -1.11 -1.02
N VAL A 93 14.99 0.18 -0.72
CA VAL A 93 15.02 1.23 -1.75
C VAL A 93 16.18 1.00 -2.72
N PHE A 94 17.36 0.63 -2.20
CA PHE A 94 18.52 0.34 -3.04
C PHE A 94 18.30 -0.90 -3.91
N GLU A 95 17.76 -1.97 -3.32
CA GLU A 95 17.45 -3.21 -4.05
C GLU A 95 16.42 -3.00 -5.15
N LEU A 96 15.36 -2.22 -4.89
CA LEU A 96 14.37 -1.86 -5.90
C LEU A 96 14.98 -1.05 -7.05
N VAL A 97 15.95 -0.18 -6.77
CA VAL A 97 16.69 0.54 -7.82
C VAL A 97 17.53 -0.42 -8.65
N GLN A 98 18.17 -1.43 -8.05
CA GLN A 98 18.93 -2.43 -8.80
C GLN A 98 18.02 -3.30 -9.67
N LEU A 99 16.87 -3.73 -9.14
CA LEU A 99 15.84 -4.42 -9.92
C LEU A 99 15.39 -3.55 -11.10
N ALA A 100 15.10 -2.27 -10.85
CA ALA A 100 14.64 -1.34 -11.89
C ALA A 100 15.68 -1.06 -12.98
N LYS A 101 16.97 -1.16 -12.67
CA LYS A 101 18.06 -1.08 -13.64
C LYS A 101 18.22 -2.35 -14.46
N SER A 102 17.91 -3.50 -13.84
CA SER A 102 18.16 -4.82 -14.42
C SER A 102 17.03 -5.29 -15.35
N ILE A 103 15.80 -4.82 -15.11
CA ILE A 103 14.62 -5.20 -15.90
C ILE A 103 14.29 -4.09 -16.90
N PRO A 104 14.40 -4.34 -18.23
CA PRO A 104 13.97 -3.39 -19.24
C PRO A 104 12.48 -3.06 -19.14
N GLY A 105 12.11 -1.80 -19.39
CA GLY A 105 10.70 -1.38 -19.46
C GLY A 105 9.94 -1.39 -18.13
N ILE A 106 10.57 -1.74 -17.01
CA ILE A 106 9.94 -1.75 -15.69
C ILE A 106 9.49 -0.35 -15.26
N ARG A 107 8.27 -0.29 -14.76
CA ARG A 107 7.65 0.92 -14.21
C ARG A 107 7.38 0.70 -12.74
N VAL A 108 7.64 1.73 -11.93
CA VAL A 108 7.46 1.65 -10.47
C VAL A 108 6.36 2.61 -10.06
N LEU A 109 5.32 2.09 -9.43
CA LEU A 109 4.18 2.86 -8.93
C LEU A 109 4.21 2.85 -7.41
N ASP A 110 4.15 4.02 -6.80
CA ASP A 110 3.99 4.15 -5.36
C ASP A 110 2.50 4.28 -5.02
N ALA A 111 1.97 3.28 -4.31
CA ALA A 111 0.60 3.29 -3.84
C ALA A 111 0.53 4.07 -2.53
N LEU A 112 -0.07 5.27 -2.57
CA LEU A 112 -0.39 6.14 -1.45
C LEU A 112 0.78 6.92 -0.79
N GLY A 113 2.04 6.66 -1.13
CA GLY A 113 3.17 7.49 -0.68
C GLY A 113 3.38 7.49 0.84
N SER A 114 3.13 6.34 1.48
CA SER A 114 3.23 6.21 2.95
C SER A 114 4.67 6.30 3.45
N ASP A 115 5.62 5.85 2.65
CA ASP A 115 7.06 5.87 2.90
C ASP A 115 7.78 6.23 1.58
N MET A 116 9.05 6.64 1.63
CA MET A 116 9.83 6.85 0.41
C MET A 116 10.27 5.49 -0.16
N CYS A 117 9.44 4.90 -1.03
CA CYS A 117 9.67 3.57 -1.57
C CYS A 117 10.61 3.53 -2.77
N PHE A 118 10.71 4.62 -3.53
CA PHE A 118 11.54 4.69 -4.72
C PHE A 118 11.97 6.12 -5.03
N PRO A 119 13.24 6.34 -5.45
CA PRO A 119 13.74 7.68 -5.73
C PRO A 119 13.13 8.26 -7.01
N HIS A 120 12.61 9.49 -6.91
CA HIS A 120 12.07 10.25 -8.04
C HIS A 120 13.13 10.69 -9.06
N SER A 121 14.42 10.56 -8.73
CA SER A 121 15.53 10.86 -9.65
C SER A 121 15.79 9.75 -10.68
N HIS A 122 15.19 8.57 -10.51
CA HIS A 122 15.26 7.51 -11.50
C HIS A 122 14.20 7.72 -12.60
N ARG A 123 14.38 7.10 -13.78
CA ARG A 123 13.49 7.29 -14.94
C ARG A 123 12.21 6.44 -14.91
N THR A 124 12.16 5.41 -14.07
CA THR A 124 11.07 4.42 -14.01
C THR A 124 9.89 4.73 -13.07
N PRO A 125 9.94 5.67 -12.11
CA PRO A 125 8.79 5.93 -11.26
C PRO A 125 7.67 6.60 -12.05
N LEU A 126 6.45 6.14 -11.85
CA LEU A 126 5.21 6.78 -12.32
C LEU A 126 4.69 7.81 -11.31
N GLY A 127 5.32 7.87 -10.13
CA GLY A 127 4.94 8.72 -9.00
C GLY A 127 3.94 8.04 -8.07
N VAL A 128 3.41 8.83 -7.15
CA VAL A 128 2.43 8.37 -6.16
C VAL A 128 1.02 8.37 -6.77
N ARG A 129 0.28 7.26 -6.60
CA ARG A 129 -1.11 7.12 -7.03
C ARG A 129 -1.95 6.48 -5.94
N ILE A 130 -3.25 6.78 -5.98
CA ILE A 130 -4.25 6.32 -5.01
C ILE A 130 -5.18 5.35 -5.75
N GLY A 131 -4.72 4.12 -5.94
CA GLY A 131 -5.54 3.03 -6.47
C GLY A 131 -6.04 3.18 -7.91
N ARG A 132 -5.64 4.22 -8.63
CA ARG A 132 -5.98 4.46 -10.04
C ARG A 132 -4.78 4.94 -10.82
N ASP A 133 -4.38 4.14 -11.81
CA ASP A 133 -3.39 4.50 -12.82
C ASP A 133 -3.58 3.63 -14.07
N ALA A 134 -3.35 4.19 -15.26
CA ALA A 134 -3.49 3.48 -16.53
C ALA A 134 -2.45 2.35 -16.67
N SER A 135 -1.29 2.47 -16.01
CA SER A 135 -0.25 1.45 -16.07
C SER A 135 -0.72 0.09 -15.57
N THR A 136 -1.66 0.04 -14.61
CA THR A 136 -2.30 -1.19 -14.12
C THR A 136 -3.02 -1.93 -15.24
N GLU A 137 -3.68 -1.19 -16.13
CA GLU A 137 -4.43 -1.75 -17.27
C GLU A 137 -3.51 -2.07 -18.45
N GLU A 138 -2.31 -1.50 -18.53
CA GLU A 138 -1.36 -1.76 -19.61
C GLU A 138 -0.39 -2.90 -19.31
N ALA A 139 -0.21 -3.25 -18.04
CA ALA A 139 0.77 -4.22 -17.60
C ALA A 139 0.34 -5.65 -17.95
N GLY A 140 1.23 -6.40 -18.61
CA GLY A 140 1.07 -7.85 -18.76
C GLY A 140 1.54 -8.64 -17.53
N VAL A 141 2.40 -8.02 -16.71
CA VAL A 141 2.91 -8.56 -15.45
C VAL A 141 2.90 -7.47 -14.39
N ILE A 142 2.31 -7.76 -13.23
CA ILE A 142 2.29 -6.87 -12.06
C ILE A 142 2.97 -7.57 -10.89
N LEU A 143 4.01 -6.95 -10.34
CA LEU A 143 4.65 -7.34 -9.09
C LEU A 143 4.23 -6.36 -7.98
N THR A 144 3.47 -6.82 -7.00
CA THR A 144 3.17 -6.02 -5.80
C THR A 144 4.14 -6.39 -4.69
N VAL A 145 4.80 -5.40 -4.08
CA VAL A 145 5.77 -5.60 -2.99
C VAL A 145 5.36 -4.77 -1.79
N ASP A 146 5.11 -5.44 -0.66
CA ASP A 146 4.61 -4.82 0.58
C ASP A 146 3.51 -3.79 0.33
N CYS A 147 2.55 -4.19 -0.50
CA CYS A 147 1.39 -3.41 -0.88
C CYS A 147 0.12 -4.17 -0.48
N ASP A 148 -0.84 -3.47 0.11
CA ASP A 148 -2.18 -3.96 0.47
C ASP A 148 -3.20 -3.70 -0.64
N VAL A 149 -3.24 -2.47 -1.17
CA VAL A 149 -4.18 -2.07 -2.21
C VAL A 149 -3.39 -1.62 -3.44
N GLY A 150 -3.13 -2.56 -4.36
CA GLY A 150 -2.39 -2.26 -5.60
C GLY A 150 -3.19 -1.42 -6.60
N TRP A 151 -4.50 -1.63 -6.65
CA TRP A 151 -5.46 -0.86 -7.46
C TRP A 151 -6.85 -0.94 -6.84
N ILE A 152 -7.75 -0.05 -7.25
CA ILE A 152 -9.17 -0.07 -6.87
C ILE A 152 -9.94 -0.69 -8.03
N PRO A 153 -10.54 -1.88 -7.88
CA PRO A 153 -11.18 -2.58 -8.99
C PRO A 153 -12.27 -1.77 -9.70
N THR A 154 -12.96 -0.85 -9.03
CA THR A 154 -13.97 0.00 -9.67
C THR A 154 -13.39 1.14 -10.52
N GLN A 155 -12.08 1.40 -10.45
CA GLN A 155 -11.41 2.52 -11.12
C GLN A 155 -10.39 2.10 -12.17
N CYS A 156 -9.63 1.04 -11.94
CA CYS A 156 -8.79 0.38 -12.95
C CYS A 156 -8.62 -1.10 -12.61
N ARG A 157 -8.49 -1.95 -13.63
CA ARG A 157 -8.30 -3.39 -13.43
C ARG A 157 -7.19 -3.93 -14.35
N PRO A 158 -6.34 -4.83 -13.85
CA PRO A 158 -5.46 -5.59 -14.71
C PRO A 158 -6.24 -6.27 -15.85
N ARG A 159 -5.64 -6.33 -17.04
CA ARG A 159 -6.27 -7.02 -18.18
C ARG A 159 -6.48 -8.49 -17.86
N PHE A 160 -7.47 -9.08 -18.52
CA PHE A 160 -7.65 -10.53 -18.48
C PHE A 160 -6.34 -11.23 -18.92
N GLY A 161 -5.88 -12.19 -18.11
CA GLY A 161 -4.61 -12.90 -18.34
C GLY A 161 -3.35 -12.19 -17.81
N THR A 162 -3.47 -11.03 -17.14
CA THR A 162 -2.33 -10.39 -16.47
C THR A 162 -1.77 -11.30 -15.39
N LYS A 163 -0.45 -11.53 -15.40
CA LYS A 163 0.21 -12.31 -14.35
C LYS A 163 0.50 -11.40 -13.16
N ILE A 164 -0.15 -11.68 -12.03
CA ILE A 164 -0.02 -10.90 -10.79
C ILE A 164 0.79 -11.72 -9.79
N ILE A 165 1.86 -11.12 -9.25
CA ILE A 165 2.75 -11.71 -8.27
C ILE A 165 2.74 -10.81 -7.05
N HIS A 166 2.50 -11.37 -5.87
CA HIS A 166 2.46 -10.63 -4.62
C HIS A 166 3.55 -11.10 -3.66
N ILE A 167 4.39 -10.16 -3.23
CA ILE A 167 5.35 -10.33 -2.15
C ILE A 167 4.89 -9.47 -0.98
N GLY A 168 4.66 -10.09 0.16
CA GLY A 168 4.35 -9.38 1.39
C GLY A 168 4.32 -10.30 2.60
N VAL A 169 4.43 -9.70 3.78
CA VAL A 169 4.37 -10.41 5.07
C VAL A 169 2.97 -11.01 5.34
N ASP A 170 1.94 -10.46 4.71
CA ASP A 170 0.56 -10.92 4.87
C ASP A 170 0.18 -11.95 3.79
N LEU A 171 0.27 -13.23 4.16
CA LEU A 171 -0.04 -14.37 3.29
C LEU A 171 -1.54 -14.54 3.02
N LEU A 172 -2.44 -13.87 3.75
CA LEU A 172 -3.90 -14.03 3.62
C LEU A 172 -4.52 -13.17 2.51
N LYS A 173 -3.72 -12.37 1.79
CA LYS A 173 -4.22 -11.45 0.75
C LYS A 173 -4.64 -12.11 -0.56
N GLN A 174 -4.50 -13.44 -0.69
CA GLN A 174 -4.89 -14.18 -1.89
C GLN A 174 -6.38 -14.02 -2.24
N ASP A 175 -7.26 -13.90 -1.24
CA ASP A 175 -8.72 -13.80 -1.43
C ASP A 175 -9.26 -12.36 -1.54
N MET A 176 -8.40 -11.34 -1.32
CA MET A 176 -8.84 -9.93 -1.25
C MET A 176 -8.86 -9.23 -2.62
N LEU A 177 -8.45 -9.93 -3.68
CA LEU A 177 -8.30 -9.42 -5.06
C LEU A 177 -9.53 -9.65 -5.96
N LEU A 178 -10.66 -10.09 -5.40
CA LEU A 178 -11.94 -10.24 -6.12
C LEU A 178 -12.77 -8.95 -6.11
#